data_AF-A0A150AH19-F1
#
_entry.id   AF-A0A150AH19-F1
#
_cell.length_a   1.000
_cell.length_b   1.000
_cell.length_c   1.000
_cell.angle_alpha   90.00
_cell.angle_beta   90.00
_cell.angle_gamma   90.00
#
_symmetry.space_group_name_H-M   'P 1'
#
loop_
_entity.id
_entity.type
_entity.pdbx_description
1 polymer ?
#
loop_
_entity_poly.entity_id
_entity_poly.type
_entity_poly.pdbx_seq_one_letter_code
_entity_poly.pdbx_strand_id
1 'polypeptide(L)'
;MITFSVFCFAQEKVGLIFDAGGQPIHGYIDPLTFSPRVSIDKDLENLMPGFLYGENGQIEQKLVKFELGKFSMKSNKGRMKAIPIEKYKSVKIGVDSFFVAKNIHFRNRVRLKETYVQLIAEFDEIVFAKIYSNYGSAFQINYIAKRYDEMRWEELKLTKKSLEPMAQNYLSNYENVIAKANKKDKEKNMGGLINLAYVTYRLGNNEKVYFDQYFRETKDPSLFQYYSLITAVEEEVYIEEYFTMDNQKVYSLSWSNKKKGVRHGKSQFFFNNKLAIQTNYTKGELETGEVFHNGNSWYKFNLKEKTKDNRSEKVYEYSMTNLETTKSIVDAMDGIKKIIKLKENKINDYYIEYNDQPYSYIVDAYNPIDVNEINKRFDSFIGEDFFIWNDVYSPLLVRFYTDDKGMVIDYEMLNQVNENFDNKVMAFIQLNIAKGGKTGDFKFKLEDGAIKKTSVFVLPFQLKINKQYWFNRNNYGGMMYHDIWFQQHQETINNVRSMNPYF
;
A
#
# COMPACT_ATOMS: atom_id res chain seq x y z
N MET A 1 -5.86 28.20 -36.03
CA MET A 1 -4.97 27.06 -35.70
C MET A 1 -4.92 26.99 -34.19
N ILE A 2 -5.78 26.18 -33.58
CA ILE A 2 -5.99 26.16 -32.13
C ILE A 2 -5.06 25.06 -31.57
N THR A 3 -4.00 25.51 -30.91
CA THR A 3 -3.10 24.71 -30.08
C THR A 3 -3.86 24.12 -28.90
N PHE A 4 -4.05 22.80 -28.89
CA PHE A 4 -4.32 22.06 -27.65
C PHE A 4 -2.97 21.69 -27.05
N SER A 5 -2.45 22.56 -26.20
CA SER A 5 -1.50 22.16 -25.17
C SER A 5 -2.24 21.25 -24.20
N VAL A 6 -2.12 19.94 -24.39
CA VAL A 6 -2.48 18.97 -23.34
C VAL A 6 -1.47 19.18 -22.24
N PHE A 7 -1.86 19.93 -21.22
CA PHE A 7 -1.15 19.94 -19.95
C PHE A 7 -1.25 18.53 -19.39
N CYS A 8 -0.25 17.69 -19.66
CA CYS A 8 0.02 16.53 -18.83
C CYS A 8 0.37 17.09 -17.46
N PHE A 9 -0.58 17.00 -16.52
CA PHE A 9 -0.22 17.09 -15.12
C PHE A 9 0.58 15.83 -14.81
N ALA A 10 1.89 15.92 -15.01
CA ALA A 10 2.83 14.97 -14.42
C ALA A 10 2.54 14.97 -12.92
N GLN A 11 1.94 13.89 -12.43
CA GLN A 11 2.18 13.31 -11.12
C GLN A 11 2.57 14.37 -10.06
N GLU A 12 1.57 14.89 -9.34
CA GLU A 12 1.73 15.99 -8.37
C GLU A 12 2.86 15.75 -7.36
N LYS A 13 3.48 16.85 -6.92
CA LYS A 13 4.72 16.95 -6.15
C LYS A 13 4.72 16.07 -4.89
N VAL A 14 5.32 14.90 -5.05
CA VAL A 14 5.63 13.89 -4.03
C VAL A 14 6.63 14.47 -3.00
N GLY A 15 6.21 14.76 -1.74
CA GLY A 15 7.01 15.59 -0.81
C GLY A 15 7.10 15.36 0.72
N LEU A 16 8.34 15.14 1.23
CA LEU A 16 9.09 15.02 2.53
C LEU A 16 9.67 13.64 2.98
N ILE A 17 11.01 13.41 2.83
CA ILE A 17 11.72 12.34 3.56
C ILE A 17 12.14 12.97 4.88
N PHE A 18 11.63 12.39 5.95
CA PHE A 18 11.99 12.74 7.31
C PHE A 18 13.20 11.96 7.75
N ASP A 19 14.04 12.66 8.48
CA ASP A 19 15.11 12.10 9.25
C ASP A 19 14.52 11.43 10.54
N ALA A 20 15.25 10.62 11.31
CA ALA A 20 14.75 10.04 12.58
C ALA A 20 14.66 11.03 13.73
N GLY A 21 15.28 12.20 13.62
CA GLY A 21 14.89 13.33 14.45
C GLY A 21 13.47 13.77 14.09
N GLY A 22 13.08 13.57 12.82
CA GLY A 22 11.85 13.97 12.14
C GLY A 22 12.04 15.20 11.28
N GLN A 23 13.30 15.54 11.02
CA GLN A 23 13.64 16.70 10.23
C GLN A 23 13.39 16.32 8.79
N PRO A 24 12.45 16.95 8.09
CA PRO A 24 12.47 16.78 6.66
C PRO A 24 13.77 17.32 6.17
N ILE A 25 14.48 16.54 5.37
CA ILE A 25 15.72 17.06 4.86
C ILE A 25 15.49 17.56 3.44
N HIS A 26 14.58 16.92 2.69
CA HIS A 26 14.48 17.14 1.24
C HIS A 26 13.10 17.23 0.62
N GLY A 27 12.02 17.17 1.38
CA GLY A 27 10.74 17.36 0.72
C GLY A 27 10.37 16.34 -0.34
N TYR A 28 10.69 15.03 -0.18
CA TYR A 28 10.11 13.88 -0.94
C TYR A 28 9.37 12.79 -0.10
N ILE A 29 8.03 12.62 -0.14
CA ILE A 29 7.35 11.51 0.58
C ILE A 29 7.12 10.41 -0.42
N ASP A 30 7.78 9.27 -0.31
CA ASP A 30 7.40 8.11 -1.14
C ASP A 30 6.11 7.49 -0.55
N PRO A 31 4.94 7.64 -1.24
CA PRO A 31 3.66 7.12 -0.73
C PRO A 31 3.66 5.59 -0.63
N LEU A 32 4.57 4.91 -1.33
CA LEU A 32 4.75 3.47 -1.29
C LEU A 32 5.68 3.03 -0.13
N THR A 33 6.26 3.97 0.64
CA THR A 33 7.11 3.69 1.83
C THR A 33 6.62 4.34 3.10
N PHE A 34 5.76 5.34 2.98
CA PHE A 34 5.31 6.12 4.10
C PHE A 34 4.44 5.27 5.02
N SER A 35 4.87 5.11 6.26
CA SER A 35 4.06 4.50 7.31
C SER A 35 3.38 5.61 8.11
N PRO A 36 2.06 5.80 7.97
CA PRO A 36 1.33 6.82 8.72
C PRO A 36 1.31 6.52 10.22
N ARG A 37 1.41 7.58 11.04
CA ARG A 37 1.05 7.54 12.47
C ARG A 37 -0.33 8.10 12.76
N VAL A 38 -0.87 8.88 11.83
CA VAL A 38 -2.21 9.44 11.93
C VAL A 38 -3.16 8.51 11.19
N SER A 39 -4.06 7.94 11.97
CA SER A 39 -5.12 7.10 11.46
C SER A 39 -6.40 7.50 12.15
N ILE A 40 -7.46 7.61 11.36
CA ILE A 40 -8.80 7.89 11.83
C ILE A 40 -9.48 6.55 12.08
N ASP A 41 -9.73 6.24 13.34
CA ASP A 41 -10.34 4.97 13.74
C ASP A 41 -11.87 5.04 13.68
N LYS A 42 -12.46 4.30 12.74
CA LYS A 42 -13.91 4.14 12.60
C LYS A 42 -14.34 2.76 13.08
N ASP A 43 -15.14 2.68 14.15
CA ASP A 43 -15.75 1.41 14.55
C ASP A 43 -16.89 0.99 13.63
N LEU A 44 -16.56 0.08 12.70
CA LEU A 44 -17.53 -0.58 11.82
C LEU A 44 -17.85 -2.01 12.30
N GLU A 45 -17.60 -2.37 13.56
CA GLU A 45 -17.92 -3.69 14.12
C GLU A 45 -17.28 -4.90 13.39
N ASN A 46 -16.06 -4.76 12.85
CA ASN A 46 -15.38 -5.71 11.92
C ASN A 46 -15.94 -5.77 10.50
N LEU A 47 -16.80 -4.84 10.12
CA LEU A 47 -17.31 -4.80 8.77
C LEU A 47 -16.36 -4.03 7.87
N MET A 48 -16.21 -4.53 6.66
CA MET A 48 -15.44 -3.90 5.60
C MET A 48 -16.38 -3.59 4.45
N PRO A 49 -16.18 -2.49 3.73
CA PRO A 49 -16.80 -2.29 2.43
C PRO A 49 -16.60 -3.51 1.54
N GLY A 50 -17.67 -3.92 0.88
CA GLY A 50 -17.63 -5.02 -0.03
C GLY A 50 -18.69 -4.95 -1.12
N PHE A 51 -18.39 -5.59 -2.22
CA PHE A 51 -19.23 -5.71 -3.40
C PHE A 51 -19.73 -7.14 -3.49
N LEU A 52 -21.04 -7.31 -3.56
CA LEU A 52 -21.72 -8.59 -3.71
C LEU A 52 -22.20 -8.72 -5.14
N TYR A 53 -21.73 -9.74 -5.85
CA TYR A 53 -22.06 -9.95 -7.26
C TYR A 53 -23.10 -11.07 -7.39
N GLY A 54 -24.29 -10.70 -7.85
CA GLY A 54 -25.40 -11.60 -8.11
C GLY A 54 -25.29 -12.31 -9.46
N GLU A 55 -26.18 -13.28 -9.70
CA GLU A 55 -26.14 -14.10 -10.93
C GLU A 55 -26.34 -13.31 -12.23
N ASN A 56 -27.11 -12.22 -12.19
CA ASN A 56 -27.46 -11.42 -13.37
C ASN A 56 -26.53 -10.20 -13.57
N GLY A 57 -25.32 -10.25 -13.00
CA GLY A 57 -24.39 -9.11 -13.01
C GLY A 57 -24.83 -7.94 -12.12
N GLN A 58 -25.84 -8.12 -11.27
CA GLN A 58 -26.23 -7.14 -10.27
C GLN A 58 -25.13 -7.01 -9.22
N ILE A 59 -24.69 -5.79 -8.95
CA ILE A 59 -23.67 -5.48 -7.96
C ILE A 59 -24.35 -4.76 -6.80
N GLU A 60 -24.23 -5.30 -5.59
CA GLU A 60 -24.70 -4.62 -4.38
C GLU A 60 -23.51 -4.28 -3.49
N GLN A 61 -23.37 -3.01 -3.13
CA GLN A 61 -22.36 -2.56 -2.19
C GLN A 61 -22.90 -2.62 -0.76
N LYS A 62 -22.16 -3.26 0.14
CA LYS A 62 -22.55 -3.49 1.54
C LYS A 62 -21.33 -3.47 2.46
N LEU A 63 -21.59 -3.23 3.73
CA LEU A 63 -20.65 -3.56 4.80
C LEU A 63 -20.70 -5.08 5.05
N VAL A 64 -19.57 -5.75 4.86
CA VAL A 64 -19.40 -7.20 4.86
C VAL A 64 -18.35 -7.62 5.89
N LYS A 65 -18.61 -8.72 6.60
CA LYS A 65 -17.70 -9.34 7.55
C LYS A 65 -17.38 -10.75 7.10
N PHE A 66 -16.09 -11.06 7.02
CA PHE A 66 -15.58 -12.42 6.86
C PHE A 66 -15.15 -12.95 8.22
N GLU A 67 -15.66 -14.12 8.63
CA GLU A 67 -15.28 -14.75 9.91
C GLU A 67 -15.43 -16.27 9.78
N LEU A 68 -14.40 -17.02 10.19
CA LEU A 68 -14.39 -18.49 10.20
C LEU A 68 -14.80 -19.12 8.85
N GLY A 69 -14.35 -18.52 7.74
CA GLY A 69 -14.66 -19.00 6.38
C GLY A 69 -16.08 -18.70 5.90
N LYS A 70 -16.81 -17.80 6.59
CA LYS A 70 -18.18 -17.39 6.22
C LYS A 70 -18.25 -15.89 6.04
N PHE A 71 -19.03 -15.46 5.05
CA PHE A 71 -19.34 -14.05 4.85
C PHE A 71 -20.72 -13.69 5.40
N SER A 72 -20.82 -12.51 5.97
CA SER A 72 -22.05 -11.89 6.45
C SER A 72 -22.09 -10.41 6.07
N MET A 73 -23.27 -9.83 5.92
CA MET A 73 -23.47 -8.42 5.56
C MET A 73 -24.37 -7.69 6.55
N LYS A 74 -24.12 -6.40 6.75
CA LYS A 74 -24.98 -5.50 7.53
C LYS A 74 -26.20 -5.14 6.68
N SER A 75 -27.39 -5.45 7.19
CA SER A 75 -28.64 -5.04 6.57
C SER A 75 -28.92 -3.55 6.82
N ASN A 76 -29.82 -2.95 6.04
CA ASN A 76 -30.23 -1.55 6.23
C ASN A 76 -30.83 -1.26 7.62
N LYS A 77 -31.27 -2.30 8.35
CA LYS A 77 -31.76 -2.21 9.74
C LYS A 77 -30.64 -2.41 10.78
N GLY A 78 -29.37 -2.37 10.37
CA GLY A 78 -28.20 -2.59 11.22
C GLY A 78 -27.91 -4.03 11.61
N ARG A 79 -28.79 -5.00 11.30
CA ARG A 79 -28.60 -6.41 11.68
C ARG A 79 -27.64 -7.14 10.74
N MET A 80 -26.78 -8.00 11.29
CA MET A 80 -25.95 -8.92 10.53
C MET A 80 -26.76 -10.09 9.96
N LYS A 81 -26.51 -10.43 8.70
CA LYS A 81 -27.10 -11.59 8.01
C LYS A 81 -26.01 -12.33 7.24
N ALA A 82 -26.05 -13.66 7.22
CA ALA A 82 -25.17 -14.43 6.32
C ALA A 82 -25.43 -14.00 4.88
N ILE A 83 -24.38 -13.94 4.05
CA ILE A 83 -24.54 -13.70 2.62
C ILE A 83 -25.20 -14.95 2.01
N PRO A 84 -26.41 -14.82 1.42
CA PRO A 84 -27.06 -15.94 0.76
C PRO A 84 -26.29 -16.29 -0.53
N ILE A 85 -25.56 -17.39 -0.47
CA ILE A 85 -24.78 -17.98 -1.57
C ILE A 85 -25.63 -18.39 -2.78
N GLU A 86 -26.94 -18.59 -2.58
CA GLU A 86 -27.91 -18.79 -3.68
C GLU A 86 -28.17 -17.50 -4.48
N LYS A 87 -27.95 -16.32 -3.86
CA LYS A 87 -28.18 -15.01 -4.49
C LYS A 87 -26.89 -14.43 -5.08
N TYR A 88 -25.76 -14.64 -4.41
CA TYR A 88 -24.48 -14.02 -4.77
C TYR A 88 -23.42 -15.08 -5.08
N LYS A 89 -22.79 -14.97 -6.26
CA LYS A 89 -21.75 -15.88 -6.75
C LYS A 89 -20.35 -15.47 -6.34
N SER A 90 -20.14 -14.18 -6.05
CA SER A 90 -18.86 -13.70 -5.55
C SER A 90 -19.04 -12.50 -4.64
N VAL A 91 -18.01 -12.28 -3.83
CA VAL A 91 -17.89 -11.18 -2.88
C VAL A 91 -16.50 -10.60 -2.99
N LYS A 92 -16.40 -9.27 -3.13
CA LYS A 92 -15.16 -8.52 -2.93
C LYS A 92 -15.27 -7.81 -1.59
N ILE A 93 -14.26 -7.88 -0.75
CA ILE A 93 -14.12 -7.15 0.52
C ILE A 93 -12.72 -6.57 0.62
N GLY A 94 -12.62 -5.26 0.81
CA GLY A 94 -11.30 -4.64 0.70
C GLY A 94 -10.75 -4.80 -0.72
N VAL A 95 -9.48 -5.16 -0.78
CA VAL A 95 -8.86 -5.64 -2.01
C VAL A 95 -9.40 -7.04 -2.38
N ASP A 96 -9.78 -7.88 -1.41
CA ASP A 96 -9.97 -9.31 -1.54
C ASP A 96 -11.28 -9.79 -2.18
N SER A 97 -11.20 -10.53 -3.27
CA SER A 97 -12.31 -11.21 -3.95
C SER A 97 -12.33 -12.71 -3.72
N PHE A 98 -13.54 -13.20 -3.49
CA PHE A 98 -13.87 -14.59 -3.27
C PHE A 98 -15.03 -14.95 -4.16
N PHE A 99 -14.97 -16.14 -4.75
CA PHE A 99 -16.09 -16.70 -5.49
C PHE A 99 -16.62 -17.93 -4.77
N VAL A 100 -17.91 -18.17 -4.91
CA VAL A 100 -18.59 -19.35 -4.40
C VAL A 100 -18.39 -20.46 -5.43
N ALA A 101 -17.72 -21.53 -5.02
CA ALA A 101 -17.60 -22.74 -5.82
C ALA A 101 -18.47 -23.86 -5.22
N LYS A 102 -19.22 -24.54 -6.08
CA LYS A 102 -19.95 -25.78 -5.80
C LYS A 102 -19.31 -26.91 -6.61
N ASN A 103 -19.49 -28.17 -6.17
CA ASN A 103 -19.01 -29.35 -6.90
C ASN A 103 -17.53 -29.28 -7.29
N ILE A 104 -16.66 -28.90 -6.35
CA ILE A 104 -15.22 -28.81 -6.66
C ILE A 104 -14.68 -30.22 -6.82
N HIS A 105 -14.32 -30.60 -8.05
CA HIS A 105 -13.81 -31.92 -8.37
C HIS A 105 -12.32 -32.01 -8.02
N PHE A 106 -11.97 -32.92 -7.12
CA PHE A 106 -10.58 -33.33 -6.86
C PHE A 106 -10.35 -34.74 -7.37
N ARG A 107 -9.08 -35.14 -7.54
CA ARG A 107 -8.69 -36.45 -8.10
C ARG A 107 -9.48 -37.65 -7.55
N ASN A 108 -9.78 -37.68 -6.25
CA ASN A 108 -10.46 -38.80 -5.57
C ASN A 108 -11.75 -38.41 -4.83
N ARG A 109 -12.21 -37.16 -4.95
CA ARG A 109 -13.38 -36.68 -4.19
C ARG A 109 -14.03 -35.49 -4.87
N VAL A 110 -15.33 -35.32 -4.68
CA VAL A 110 -16.03 -34.08 -5.05
C VAL A 110 -16.44 -33.36 -3.78
N ARG A 111 -16.07 -32.08 -3.67
CA ARG A 111 -16.55 -31.24 -2.59
C ARG A 111 -17.88 -30.61 -3.02
N LEU A 112 -18.97 -31.20 -2.53
CA LEU A 112 -20.34 -30.79 -2.88
C LEU A 112 -20.76 -29.50 -2.15
N LYS A 113 -20.21 -29.26 -0.96
CA LYS A 113 -20.56 -28.08 -0.16
C LYS A 113 -19.99 -26.80 -0.75
N GLU A 114 -20.84 -25.78 -0.86
CA GLU A 114 -20.44 -24.41 -1.21
C GLU A 114 -19.29 -23.94 -0.34
N THR A 115 -18.26 -23.45 -1.01
CA THR A 115 -17.05 -22.97 -0.36
C THR A 115 -16.61 -21.69 -1.05
N TYR A 116 -16.25 -20.69 -0.26
CA TYR A 116 -15.58 -19.50 -0.78
C TYR A 116 -14.14 -19.86 -1.14
N VAL A 117 -13.79 -19.58 -2.38
CA VAL A 117 -12.48 -19.81 -2.97
C VAL A 117 -11.85 -18.47 -3.27
N GLN A 118 -10.58 -18.34 -2.93
CA GLN A 118 -9.77 -17.18 -3.28
C GLN A 118 -8.84 -17.59 -4.42
N LEU A 119 -8.87 -16.90 -5.55
CA LEU A 119 -7.85 -17.09 -6.58
C LEU A 119 -6.48 -16.60 -6.02
N ILE A 120 -5.34 -17.11 -6.52
CA ILE A 120 -3.97 -16.75 -6.05
C ILE A 120 -3.07 -16.31 -7.19
N ALA A 121 -3.19 -16.89 -8.38
CA ALA A 121 -2.43 -16.48 -9.55
C ALA A 121 -2.95 -17.27 -10.74
N GLU A 122 -2.75 -16.71 -11.91
CA GLU A 122 -3.12 -17.31 -13.17
C GLU A 122 -2.04 -16.96 -14.19
N PHE A 123 -1.29 -17.97 -14.65
CA PHE A 123 -0.17 -17.83 -15.59
C PHE A 123 0.22 -19.20 -16.14
N ASP A 124 0.85 -19.23 -17.32
CA ASP A 124 1.35 -20.47 -17.96
C ASP A 124 0.29 -21.58 -18.03
N GLU A 125 -0.93 -21.18 -18.38
CA GLU A 125 -2.10 -22.04 -18.45
C GLU A 125 -2.57 -22.69 -17.13
N ILE A 126 -2.03 -22.25 -16.00
CA ILE A 126 -2.30 -22.80 -14.67
C ILE A 126 -3.02 -21.77 -13.81
N VAL A 127 -4.05 -22.25 -13.12
CA VAL A 127 -4.82 -21.47 -12.15
C VAL A 127 -4.48 -21.96 -10.75
N PHE A 128 -4.00 -21.06 -9.89
CA PHE A 128 -3.72 -21.34 -8.48
C PHE A 128 -4.78 -20.67 -7.60
N ALA A 129 -5.33 -21.38 -6.61
CA ALA A 129 -6.34 -20.85 -5.70
C ALA A 129 -6.14 -21.36 -4.26
N LYS A 130 -6.79 -20.71 -3.27
CA LYS A 130 -6.92 -21.18 -1.89
C LYS A 130 -8.36 -21.55 -1.59
N ILE A 131 -8.50 -22.64 -0.84
CA ILE A 131 -9.76 -23.01 -0.22
C ILE A 131 -9.66 -22.90 1.30
N TYR A 132 -10.72 -22.36 1.88
CA TYR A 132 -10.85 -22.14 3.31
C TYR A 132 -11.65 -23.32 3.87
N SER A 133 -11.01 -24.19 4.65
CA SER A 133 -11.68 -25.33 5.29
C SER A 133 -11.74 -25.17 6.80
N ASN A 134 -12.93 -25.45 7.34
CA ASN A 134 -13.18 -25.46 8.77
C ASN A 134 -13.05 -26.90 9.29
N TYR A 135 -12.05 -27.16 10.14
CA TYR A 135 -11.83 -28.46 10.79
C TYR A 135 -11.85 -28.25 12.31
N GLY A 136 -13.06 -28.29 12.91
CA GLY A 136 -13.22 -28.08 14.35
C GLY A 136 -12.84 -26.66 14.79
N SER A 137 -11.90 -26.54 15.72
CA SER A 137 -11.39 -25.26 16.25
C SER A 137 -10.19 -24.69 15.49
N ALA A 138 -9.61 -25.43 14.53
CA ALA A 138 -8.44 -25.00 13.77
C ALA A 138 -8.80 -24.71 12.30
N PHE A 139 -8.29 -23.59 11.81
CA PHE A 139 -8.47 -23.15 10.43
C PHE A 139 -7.38 -23.75 9.53
N GLN A 140 -7.77 -24.38 8.41
CA GLN A 140 -6.83 -24.93 7.44
C GLN A 140 -7.00 -24.24 6.08
N ILE A 141 -5.92 -23.59 5.64
CA ILE A 141 -5.72 -23.08 4.28
C ILE A 141 -5.14 -24.21 3.44
N ASN A 142 -5.80 -24.58 2.35
CA ASN A 142 -5.20 -25.46 1.35
C ASN A 142 -5.02 -24.70 0.04
N TYR A 143 -3.82 -24.81 -0.52
CA TYR A 143 -3.50 -24.33 -1.85
C TYR A 143 -3.94 -25.39 -2.86
N ILE A 144 -4.57 -24.96 -3.94
CA ILE A 144 -5.04 -25.83 -5.01
C ILE A 144 -4.58 -25.27 -6.35
N ALA A 145 -4.38 -26.16 -7.33
CA ALA A 145 -4.08 -25.78 -8.70
C ALA A 145 -4.83 -26.67 -9.70
N LYS A 146 -4.98 -26.16 -10.92
CA LYS A 146 -5.42 -26.91 -12.10
C LYS A 146 -4.89 -26.25 -13.36
N ARG A 147 -4.80 -26.99 -14.46
CA ARG A 147 -4.68 -26.37 -15.79
C ARG A 147 -6.02 -25.75 -16.23
N TYR A 148 -6.02 -24.78 -17.14
CA TYR A 148 -7.25 -24.11 -17.57
C TYR A 148 -8.29 -25.07 -18.12
N ASP A 149 -7.85 -25.99 -18.98
CA ASP A 149 -8.65 -27.01 -19.68
C ASP A 149 -9.07 -28.18 -18.77
N GLU A 150 -8.45 -28.32 -17.60
CA GLU A 150 -8.79 -29.36 -16.64
C GLU A 150 -10.00 -28.97 -15.78
N MET A 151 -10.93 -29.92 -15.61
CA MET A 151 -12.04 -29.79 -14.67
C MET A 151 -11.65 -30.08 -13.21
N ARG A 152 -10.50 -30.74 -12.99
CA ARG A 152 -10.12 -31.26 -11.67
C ARG A 152 -9.09 -30.35 -11.01
N TRP A 153 -9.35 -29.98 -9.76
CA TRP A 153 -8.40 -29.31 -8.89
C TRP A 153 -7.54 -30.32 -8.14
N GLU A 154 -6.30 -29.93 -7.88
CA GLU A 154 -5.35 -30.72 -7.10
C GLU A 154 -4.85 -29.93 -5.89
N GLU A 155 -4.72 -30.60 -4.75
CA GLU A 155 -4.18 -29.96 -3.54
C GLU A 155 -2.66 -29.93 -3.59
N LEU A 156 -2.10 -28.72 -3.51
CA LEU A 156 -0.67 -28.51 -3.44
C LEU A 156 -0.21 -28.62 -1.98
N LYS A 157 0.55 -29.67 -1.67
CA LYS A 157 1.10 -29.90 -0.33
C LYS A 157 2.62 -29.83 -0.37
N LEU A 158 3.22 -29.07 0.54
CA LEU A 158 4.66 -29.14 0.75
C LEU A 158 4.96 -30.13 1.88
N THR A 159 5.83 -31.09 1.62
CA THR A 159 6.35 -31.94 2.68
C THR A 159 7.64 -31.33 3.23
N LYS A 160 7.97 -31.63 4.48
CA LYS A 160 9.23 -31.18 5.10
C LYS A 160 10.49 -31.66 4.34
N LYS A 161 10.37 -32.68 3.48
CA LYS A 161 11.50 -33.35 2.83
C LYS A 161 11.73 -32.93 1.36
N SER A 162 10.72 -32.46 0.61
CA SER A 162 10.86 -32.04 -0.80
C SER A 162 9.62 -31.29 -1.31
N LEU A 163 9.70 -30.76 -2.54
CA LEU A 163 8.52 -30.42 -3.33
C LEU A 163 7.74 -31.73 -3.58
N GLU A 164 6.45 -31.76 -3.27
CA GLU A 164 5.61 -32.92 -3.53
C GLU A 164 5.38 -33.04 -5.07
N PRO A 165 5.22 -34.25 -5.63
CA PRO A 165 5.10 -34.46 -7.07
C PRO A 165 4.08 -33.57 -7.81
N MET A 166 2.94 -33.23 -7.20
CA MET A 166 1.96 -32.33 -7.81
C MET A 166 2.48 -30.91 -7.89
N ALA A 167 3.09 -30.41 -6.82
CA ALA A 167 3.71 -29.08 -6.85
C ALA A 167 4.87 -29.02 -7.85
N GLN A 168 5.62 -30.11 -8.02
CA GLN A 168 6.62 -30.23 -9.08
C GLN A 168 5.97 -30.18 -10.47
N ASN A 169 4.84 -30.85 -10.68
CA ASN A 169 4.13 -30.88 -11.97
C ASN A 169 3.71 -29.48 -12.45
N TYR A 170 3.27 -28.60 -11.54
CA TYR A 170 2.82 -27.25 -11.89
C TYR A 170 3.96 -26.21 -11.92
N LEU A 171 5.08 -26.46 -11.25
CA LEU A 171 6.14 -25.47 -11.06
C LEU A 171 7.48 -25.88 -11.71
N SER A 172 7.53 -27.01 -12.42
CA SER A 172 8.76 -27.56 -13.01
C SER A 172 9.42 -26.66 -14.03
N ASN A 173 8.65 -25.82 -14.72
CA ASN A 173 9.15 -24.91 -15.75
C ASN A 173 10.01 -23.77 -15.18
N TYR A 174 10.04 -23.62 -13.85
CA TYR A 174 10.71 -22.51 -13.17
C TYR A 174 11.88 -23.06 -12.33
N GLU A 175 13.06 -23.20 -12.94
CA GLU A 175 14.24 -23.82 -12.31
C GLU A 175 14.61 -23.18 -10.96
N ASN A 176 14.51 -21.86 -10.85
CA ASN A 176 14.75 -21.12 -9.61
C ASN A 176 13.75 -21.48 -8.48
N VAL A 177 12.50 -21.80 -8.83
CA VAL A 177 11.48 -22.30 -7.90
C VAL A 177 11.85 -23.69 -7.40
N ILE A 178 12.27 -24.57 -8.31
CA ILE A 178 12.69 -25.94 -7.98
C ILE A 178 13.93 -25.94 -7.08
N ALA A 179 14.95 -25.15 -7.43
CA ALA A 179 16.16 -24.98 -6.63
C ALA A 179 15.83 -24.50 -5.20
N LYS A 180 14.93 -23.51 -5.07
CA LYS A 180 14.50 -22.98 -3.77
C LYS A 180 13.68 -24.00 -2.96
N ALA A 181 12.79 -24.74 -3.63
CA ALA A 181 11.97 -25.77 -2.98
C ALA A 181 12.80 -26.95 -2.42
N ASN A 182 13.94 -27.24 -3.04
CA ASN A 182 14.85 -28.32 -2.65
C ASN A 182 15.80 -27.96 -1.49
N LYS A 183 15.94 -26.68 -1.13
CA LYS A 183 16.70 -26.27 0.06
C LYS A 183 16.06 -26.82 1.34
N LYS A 184 16.88 -27.22 2.33
CA LYS A 184 16.47 -27.75 3.65
C LYS A 184 15.97 -26.65 4.62
N ASP A 185 15.42 -25.56 4.10
CA ASP A 185 14.92 -24.48 4.93
C ASP A 185 13.63 -24.85 5.64
N LYS A 186 13.50 -24.38 6.89
CA LYS A 186 12.33 -24.63 7.76
C LYS A 186 11.08 -23.85 7.33
N GLU A 187 11.20 -22.86 6.44
CA GLU A 187 10.13 -21.94 6.03
C GLU A 187 9.61 -22.20 4.61
N LYS A 188 9.36 -23.47 4.25
CA LYS A 188 8.73 -23.79 2.95
C LYS A 188 7.27 -23.31 2.95
N ASN A 189 6.98 -22.25 2.21
CA ASN A 189 5.62 -21.73 2.03
C ASN A 189 5.20 -21.80 0.55
N MET A 190 4.11 -22.51 0.25
CA MET A 190 3.57 -22.68 -1.11
C MET A 190 3.23 -21.34 -1.76
N GLY A 191 2.70 -20.37 -1.00
CA GLY A 191 2.42 -19.04 -1.54
C GLY A 191 3.67 -18.30 -2.02
N GLY A 192 4.81 -18.51 -1.36
CA GLY A 192 6.10 -17.95 -1.79
C GLY A 192 6.64 -18.59 -3.08
N LEU A 193 6.46 -19.91 -3.23
CA LEU A 193 6.85 -20.61 -4.46
C LEU A 193 5.99 -20.21 -5.66
N ILE A 194 4.66 -20.11 -5.48
CA ILE A 194 3.75 -19.62 -6.51
C ILE A 194 4.11 -18.18 -6.92
N ASN A 195 4.42 -17.31 -5.96
CA ASN A 195 4.84 -15.94 -6.26
C ASN A 195 6.15 -15.90 -7.05
N LEU A 196 7.15 -16.71 -6.66
CA LEU A 196 8.42 -16.78 -7.39
C LEU A 196 8.22 -17.27 -8.83
N ALA A 197 7.35 -18.27 -9.05
CA ALA A 197 6.99 -18.73 -10.38
C ALA A 197 6.32 -17.61 -11.19
N TYR A 198 5.34 -16.91 -10.60
CA TYR A 198 4.63 -15.80 -11.23
C TYR A 198 5.57 -14.66 -11.66
N VAL A 199 6.48 -14.20 -10.79
CA VAL A 199 7.41 -13.12 -11.15
C VAL A 199 8.44 -13.57 -12.19
N THR A 200 8.83 -14.84 -12.18
CA THR A 200 9.73 -15.42 -13.20
C THR A 200 9.04 -15.51 -14.56
N TYR A 201 7.77 -15.90 -14.58
CA TYR A 201 6.93 -15.87 -15.78
C TYR A 201 6.81 -14.45 -16.34
N ARG A 202 6.49 -13.45 -15.50
CA ARG A 202 6.39 -12.05 -15.94
C ARG A 202 7.70 -11.52 -16.52
N LEU A 203 8.83 -11.85 -15.89
CA LEU A 203 10.16 -11.49 -16.39
C LEU A 203 10.42 -12.11 -17.77
N GLY A 204 10.18 -13.42 -17.92
CA GLY A 204 10.41 -14.14 -19.17
C GLY A 204 9.55 -13.66 -20.34
N ASN A 205 8.36 -13.13 -20.05
CA ASN A 205 7.40 -12.65 -21.05
C ASN A 205 7.38 -11.12 -21.22
N ASN A 206 8.21 -10.37 -20.48
CA ASN A 206 8.22 -8.90 -20.48
C ASN A 206 6.82 -8.30 -20.25
N GLU A 207 6.08 -8.86 -19.29
CA GLU A 207 4.67 -8.53 -19.05
C GLU A 207 4.49 -7.19 -18.33
N LYS A 208 3.93 -6.21 -19.05
CA LYS A 208 3.55 -4.90 -18.51
C LYS A 208 2.29 -4.99 -17.67
N VAL A 209 2.30 -4.33 -16.51
CA VAL A 209 1.10 -4.04 -15.72
C VAL A 209 0.87 -2.53 -15.76
N TYR A 210 -0.35 -2.09 -16.05
CA TYR A 210 -0.69 -0.67 -16.21
C TYR A 210 -1.40 -0.13 -14.98
N PHE A 211 -1.15 1.14 -14.67
CA PHE A 211 -1.71 1.82 -13.51
C PHE A 211 -2.30 3.18 -13.88
N ASP A 212 -3.32 3.59 -13.14
CA ASP A 212 -3.90 4.92 -13.25
C ASP A 212 -3.08 5.99 -12.53
N GLN A 213 -3.59 7.24 -12.53
CA GLN A 213 -2.92 8.38 -11.88
C GLN A 213 -2.66 8.18 -10.37
N TYR A 214 -3.37 7.26 -9.72
CA TYR A 214 -3.26 6.96 -8.29
C TYR A 214 -2.46 5.68 -8.02
N PHE A 215 -1.72 5.16 -9.02
CA PHE A 215 -1.02 3.87 -8.96
C PHE A 215 -1.95 2.68 -8.67
N ARG A 216 -3.22 2.77 -9.05
CA ARG A 216 -4.14 1.63 -9.00
C ARG A 216 -4.06 0.93 -10.34
N GLU A 217 -3.82 -0.37 -10.30
CA GLU A 217 -3.77 -1.16 -11.52
C GLU A 217 -5.09 -1.10 -12.28
N THR A 218 -5.02 -1.02 -13.61
CA THR A 218 -6.20 -0.87 -14.46
C THR A 218 -5.97 -1.50 -15.83
N LYS A 219 -7.01 -2.14 -16.36
CA LYS A 219 -7.09 -2.57 -17.78
C LYS A 219 -7.66 -1.51 -18.70
N ASP A 220 -8.32 -0.49 -18.17
CA ASP A 220 -8.96 0.53 -18.99
C ASP A 220 -7.89 1.44 -19.61
N PRO A 221 -7.63 1.36 -20.93
CA PRO A 221 -6.56 2.11 -21.56
C PRO A 221 -6.74 3.63 -21.44
N SER A 222 -7.97 4.10 -21.24
CA SER A 222 -8.26 5.53 -21.07
C SER A 222 -7.73 6.09 -19.74
N LEU A 223 -7.45 5.22 -18.76
CA LEU A 223 -6.97 5.61 -17.44
C LEU A 223 -5.45 5.44 -17.28
N PHE A 224 -4.73 4.89 -18.26
CA PHE A 224 -3.31 4.55 -18.12
C PHE A 224 -2.44 5.80 -17.91
N GLN A 225 -1.63 5.79 -16.85
CA GLN A 225 -0.65 6.82 -16.54
C GLN A 225 0.75 6.25 -16.31
N TYR A 226 0.83 5.04 -15.75
CA TYR A 226 2.07 4.34 -15.50
C TYR A 226 2.00 2.90 -15.98
N TYR A 227 3.17 2.29 -16.15
CA TYR A 227 3.28 0.84 -16.26
C TYR A 227 4.47 0.33 -15.45
N SER A 228 4.44 -0.93 -15.02
CA SER A 228 5.56 -1.62 -14.39
C SER A 228 6.04 -2.82 -15.17
N LEU A 229 7.31 -3.19 -14.95
CA LEU A 229 7.96 -4.38 -15.48
C LEU A 229 8.81 -5.04 -14.40
N ILE A 230 8.83 -6.39 -14.38
CA ILE A 230 9.83 -7.13 -13.62
C ILE A 230 11.11 -7.17 -14.46
N THR A 231 12.21 -6.65 -13.92
CA THR A 231 13.48 -6.53 -14.65
C THR A 231 14.55 -7.50 -14.15
N ALA A 232 14.41 -8.01 -12.94
CA ALA A 232 15.31 -9.01 -12.38
C ALA A 232 14.62 -9.88 -11.31
N VAL A 233 15.06 -11.13 -11.19
CA VAL A 233 14.68 -12.05 -10.12
C VAL A 233 15.97 -12.68 -9.56
N GLU A 234 16.27 -12.37 -8.31
CA GLU A 234 17.43 -12.86 -7.56
C GLU A 234 17.02 -13.93 -6.54
N GLU A 235 17.91 -14.36 -5.65
CA GLU A 235 17.58 -15.42 -4.68
C GLU A 235 16.51 -14.99 -3.66
N GLU A 236 16.70 -13.79 -3.10
CA GLU A 236 15.85 -13.26 -2.02
C GLU A 236 14.86 -12.20 -2.50
N VAL A 237 15.12 -11.56 -3.64
CA VAL A 237 14.37 -10.40 -4.13
C VAL A 237 14.02 -10.48 -5.62
N TYR A 238 12.99 -9.77 -6.04
CA TYR A 238 12.74 -9.39 -7.43
C TYR A 238 12.71 -7.87 -7.56
N ILE A 239 13.09 -7.36 -8.72
CA ILE A 239 13.12 -5.92 -9.02
C ILE A 239 11.94 -5.60 -9.94
N GLU A 240 11.09 -4.68 -9.50
CA GLU A 240 10.00 -4.12 -10.30
C GLU A 240 10.27 -2.64 -10.56
N GLU A 241 10.35 -2.28 -11.83
CA GLU A 241 10.57 -0.90 -12.28
C GLU A 241 9.26 -0.30 -12.79
N TYR A 242 9.02 0.97 -12.45
CA TYR A 242 7.82 1.73 -12.81
C TYR A 242 8.19 2.87 -13.75
N PHE A 243 7.36 3.07 -14.76
CA PHE A 243 7.58 4.02 -15.84
C PHE A 243 6.33 4.85 -16.09
N THR A 244 6.51 6.08 -16.56
CA THR A 244 5.44 6.86 -17.21
C THR A 244 5.11 6.26 -18.58
N MET A 245 3.98 6.66 -19.17
CA MET A 245 3.63 6.26 -20.55
C MET A 245 4.66 6.72 -21.60
N ASP A 246 5.45 7.75 -21.30
CA ASP A 246 6.57 8.24 -22.13
C ASP A 246 7.89 7.47 -21.87
N ASN A 247 7.83 6.32 -21.18
CA ASN A 247 8.95 5.48 -20.79
C ASN A 247 9.99 6.16 -19.88
N GLN A 248 9.60 7.19 -19.11
CA GLN A 248 10.47 7.77 -18.09
C GLN A 248 10.40 6.92 -16.83
N LYS A 249 11.56 6.48 -16.32
CA LYS A 249 11.64 5.69 -15.10
C LYS A 249 11.29 6.56 -13.89
N VAL A 250 10.37 6.08 -13.05
CA VAL A 250 9.91 6.76 -11.82
C VAL A 250 10.43 6.03 -10.59
N TYR A 251 10.31 4.70 -10.57
CA TYR A 251 10.76 3.87 -9.44
C TYR A 251 11.49 2.62 -9.91
N SER A 252 12.38 2.12 -9.05
CA SER A 252 12.92 0.76 -9.11
C SER A 252 12.87 0.18 -7.70
N LEU A 253 12.01 -0.80 -7.48
CA LEU A 253 11.71 -1.34 -6.15
C LEU A 253 12.14 -2.79 -6.06
N SER A 254 12.97 -3.12 -5.07
CA SER A 254 13.26 -4.51 -4.71
C SER A 254 12.24 -5.05 -3.70
N TRP A 255 11.65 -6.18 -4.05
CA TRP A 255 10.60 -6.87 -3.30
C TRP A 255 11.06 -8.27 -2.92
N SER A 256 10.61 -8.80 -1.79
CA SER A 256 10.97 -10.15 -1.37
C SER A 256 10.33 -11.24 -2.24
N ASN A 257 11.13 -12.21 -2.67
CA ASN A 257 10.64 -13.44 -3.30
C ASN A 257 9.93 -14.38 -2.33
N LYS A 258 10.18 -14.23 -1.02
CA LYS A 258 9.55 -15.05 0.03
C LYS A 258 8.16 -14.52 0.36
N LYS A 259 7.97 -13.20 0.25
CA LYS A 259 6.74 -12.52 0.57
C LYS A 259 6.43 -11.40 -0.42
N LYS A 260 5.40 -11.60 -1.28
CA LYS A 260 4.91 -10.60 -2.23
C LYS A 260 4.68 -9.28 -1.51
N GLY A 261 5.16 -8.21 -2.13
CA GLY A 261 4.87 -6.87 -1.66
C GLY A 261 5.55 -6.45 -0.35
N VAL A 262 6.50 -7.25 0.14
CA VAL A 262 7.40 -6.82 1.22
C VAL A 262 8.67 -6.28 0.59
N ARG A 263 8.95 -4.99 0.78
CA ARG A 263 10.22 -4.39 0.33
C ARG A 263 11.40 -5.09 0.99
N HIS A 264 12.38 -5.45 0.19
CA HIS A 264 13.58 -6.12 0.66
C HIS A 264 14.69 -5.81 -0.34
N GLY A 265 15.82 -5.31 0.13
CA GLY A 265 16.88 -4.78 -0.71
C GLY A 265 16.65 -3.31 -1.10
N LYS A 266 17.16 -2.95 -2.26
CA LYS A 266 17.29 -1.55 -2.71
C LYS A 266 15.97 -1.00 -3.26
N SER A 267 15.62 0.22 -2.90
CA SER A 267 14.56 0.99 -3.55
C SER A 267 15.14 2.30 -4.07
N GLN A 268 14.74 2.70 -5.27
CA GLN A 268 15.22 3.90 -5.93
C GLN A 268 14.04 4.69 -6.48
N PHE A 269 14.08 6.00 -6.28
CA PHE A 269 13.15 6.95 -6.86
C PHE A 269 13.89 7.91 -7.79
N PHE A 270 13.29 8.15 -8.94
CA PHE A 270 13.82 8.99 -9.99
C PHE A 270 12.87 10.14 -10.26
N PHE A 271 13.45 11.32 -10.48
CA PHE A 271 12.72 12.50 -10.92
C PHE A 271 13.46 13.16 -12.07
N ASN A 272 12.74 13.46 -13.14
CA ASN A 272 13.34 13.97 -14.38
C ASN A 272 14.54 13.12 -14.84
N ASN A 273 14.39 11.79 -14.77
CA ASN A 273 15.41 10.78 -15.07
C ASN A 273 16.71 10.85 -14.23
N LYS A 274 16.73 11.60 -13.13
CA LYS A 274 17.85 11.63 -12.19
C LYS A 274 17.46 10.87 -10.92
N LEU A 275 18.40 10.08 -10.39
CA LEU A 275 18.23 9.45 -9.09
C LEU A 275 18.05 10.55 -8.05
N ALA A 276 16.89 10.56 -7.40
CA ALA A 276 16.58 11.48 -6.32
C ALA A 276 16.84 10.81 -4.99
N ILE A 277 16.38 9.57 -4.80
CA ILE A 277 16.49 8.85 -3.52
C ILE A 277 16.91 7.41 -3.77
N GLN A 278 17.73 6.89 -2.86
CA GLN A 278 18.05 5.50 -2.74
C GLN A 278 17.87 5.05 -1.29
N THR A 279 17.10 4.00 -1.07
CA THR A 279 16.86 3.42 0.25
C THR A 279 17.15 1.92 0.23
N ASN A 280 17.40 1.34 1.40
CA ASN A 280 17.62 -0.09 1.55
C ASN A 280 16.73 -0.65 2.65
N TYR A 281 16.04 -1.75 2.36
CA TYR A 281 15.09 -2.39 3.26
C TYR A 281 15.53 -3.80 3.65
N THR A 282 15.27 -4.19 4.90
CA THR A 282 15.39 -5.57 5.35
C THR A 282 14.03 -6.02 5.89
N LYS A 283 13.44 -7.01 5.20
CA LYS A 283 12.14 -7.61 5.60
C LYS A 283 11.01 -6.58 5.79
N GLY A 284 10.99 -5.54 4.97
CA GLY A 284 10.01 -4.45 5.02
C GLY A 284 10.40 -3.27 5.90
N GLU A 285 11.48 -3.36 6.68
CA GLU A 285 11.98 -2.27 7.51
C GLU A 285 13.05 -1.47 6.77
N LEU A 286 12.98 -0.14 6.81
CA LEU A 286 13.97 0.75 6.22
C LEU A 286 15.24 0.74 7.09
N GLU A 287 16.39 0.41 6.51
CA GLU A 287 17.67 0.32 7.22
C GLU A 287 18.55 1.54 6.94
N THR A 288 18.69 1.91 5.66
CA THR A 288 19.53 3.03 5.25
C THR A 288 18.92 3.79 4.10
N GLY A 289 19.40 5.00 3.88
CA GLY A 289 19.13 5.71 2.64
C GLY A 289 20.11 6.83 2.37
N GLU A 290 20.03 7.30 1.14
CA GLU A 290 20.86 8.33 0.57
C GLU A 290 19.99 9.17 -0.36
N VAL A 291 20.16 10.47 -0.29
CA VAL A 291 19.40 11.38 -1.13
C VAL A 291 20.35 12.27 -1.93
N PHE A 292 19.93 12.53 -3.16
CA PHE A 292 20.75 13.14 -4.18
C PHE A 292 20.13 14.47 -4.62
N HIS A 293 20.99 15.45 -4.87
CA HIS A 293 20.61 16.71 -5.50
C HIS A 293 21.53 16.98 -6.68
N ASN A 294 20.94 17.21 -7.86
CA ASN A 294 21.69 17.39 -9.11
C ASN A 294 22.73 16.29 -9.38
N GLY A 295 22.43 15.05 -8.98
CA GLY A 295 23.31 13.89 -9.15
C GLY A 295 24.37 13.71 -8.06
N ASN A 296 24.49 14.63 -7.10
CA ASN A 296 25.44 14.52 -6.00
C ASN A 296 24.75 14.04 -4.73
N SER A 297 25.40 13.11 -4.01
CA SER A 297 24.97 12.69 -2.67
C SER A 297 24.95 13.89 -1.74
N TRP A 298 23.78 14.21 -1.20
CA TRP A 298 23.61 15.33 -0.30
C TRP A 298 23.73 14.89 1.16
N TYR A 299 22.98 13.87 1.57
CA TYR A 299 23.17 13.19 2.85
C TYR A 299 22.89 11.71 2.79
N LYS A 300 23.38 11.01 3.81
CA LYS A 300 23.12 9.60 4.09
C LYS A 300 22.51 9.44 5.47
N PHE A 301 21.72 8.39 5.62
CA PHE A 301 21.14 8.01 6.89
C PHE A 301 21.16 6.50 7.11
N ASN A 302 21.29 6.09 8.35
CA ASN A 302 21.34 4.68 8.75
C ASN A 302 20.65 4.44 10.07
N LEU A 303 19.88 3.36 10.17
CA LEU A 303 19.17 2.94 11.35
C LEU A 303 20.19 2.46 12.40
N LYS A 304 20.01 2.89 13.64
CA LYS A 304 20.71 2.36 14.80
C LYS A 304 19.71 2.04 15.89
N GLU A 305 19.91 0.91 16.56
CA GLU A 305 19.15 0.57 17.75
C GLU A 305 19.87 1.19 18.96
N LYS A 306 19.18 2.09 19.67
CA LYS A 306 19.66 2.69 20.93
C LYS A 306 18.86 2.11 22.07
N THR A 307 19.57 1.63 23.10
CA THR A 307 18.93 1.15 24.32
C THR A 307 18.89 2.30 25.32
N LYS A 308 17.69 2.71 25.73
CA LYS A 308 17.48 3.69 26.79
C LYS A 308 16.45 3.13 27.77
N ASP A 309 16.79 3.11 29.07
CA ASP A 309 15.89 2.69 30.14
C ASP A 309 15.23 1.30 29.90
N ASN A 310 16.02 0.31 29.48
CA ASN A 310 15.57 -1.05 29.12
C ASN A 310 14.54 -1.14 27.98
N ARG A 311 14.35 -0.06 27.21
CA ARG A 311 13.59 -0.05 25.96
C ARG A 311 14.57 0.13 24.80
N SER A 312 14.44 -0.71 23.77
CA SER A 312 15.14 -0.47 22.52
C SER A 312 14.34 0.50 21.67
N GLU A 313 15.02 1.54 21.20
CA GLU A 313 14.46 2.54 20.30
C GLU A 313 15.28 2.53 19.02
N LYS A 314 14.61 2.46 17.87
CA LYS A 314 15.23 2.56 16.56
C LYS A 314 15.38 4.04 16.20
N VAL A 315 16.60 4.51 16.00
CA VAL A 315 16.95 5.90 15.68
C VAL A 315 17.88 5.93 14.47
N TYR A 316 17.53 6.67 13.43
CA TYR A 316 18.42 6.92 12.29
C TYR A 316 19.47 7.99 12.64
N GLU A 317 20.72 7.76 12.24
CA GLU A 317 21.78 8.74 12.30
C GLU A 317 22.07 9.31 10.91
N TYR A 318 22.31 10.63 10.86
CA TYR A 318 22.54 11.37 9.63
C TYR A 318 24.00 11.74 9.50
N SER A 319 24.52 11.61 8.29
CA SER A 319 25.85 12.09 7.93
C SER A 319 25.76 12.90 6.65
N MET A 320 26.30 14.12 6.70
CA MET A 320 26.50 14.98 5.53
C MET A 320 27.97 14.91 5.11
N THR A 321 28.23 14.95 3.81
CA THR A 321 29.57 14.82 3.24
C THR A 321 30.43 16.10 3.35
N ASN A 322 29.98 17.16 4.05
CA ASN A 322 30.77 18.39 4.25
C ASN A 322 30.44 19.12 5.58
N LEU A 323 31.50 19.55 6.28
CA LEU A 323 31.56 20.17 7.61
C LEU A 323 30.87 21.55 7.72
N GLU A 324 30.41 21.86 8.95
CA GLU A 324 29.71 23.07 9.44
C GLU A 324 29.40 24.17 8.41
N THR A 325 28.15 24.21 7.95
CA THR A 325 27.64 25.26 7.06
C THR A 325 26.13 25.41 7.22
N THR A 326 25.63 26.65 7.23
CA THR A 326 24.22 26.89 6.86
C THR A 326 24.11 26.66 5.36
N LYS A 327 23.27 25.72 4.93
CA LYS A 327 23.02 25.47 3.51
C LYS A 327 21.61 25.92 3.17
N SER A 328 21.49 26.73 2.11
CA SER A 328 20.20 27.03 1.49
C SER A 328 20.12 26.38 0.12
N ILE A 329 18.98 25.79 -0.21
CA ILE A 329 18.73 25.19 -1.51
C ILE A 329 17.31 25.54 -1.95
N VAL A 330 17.09 25.78 -3.23
CA VAL A 330 15.74 25.76 -3.80
C VAL A 330 15.48 24.33 -4.24
N ASP A 331 14.47 23.70 -3.67
CA ASP A 331 14.13 22.34 -4.06
C ASP A 331 13.70 22.31 -5.53
N ALA A 332 14.26 21.38 -6.30
CA ALA A 332 13.95 21.28 -7.72
C ALA A 332 12.52 20.80 -8.01
N MET A 333 11.80 20.27 -7.04
CA MET A 333 10.45 19.72 -7.24
C MET A 333 9.38 20.59 -6.63
N ASP A 334 9.53 21.01 -5.37
CA ASP A 334 8.55 21.91 -4.76
C ASP A 334 8.81 23.39 -5.06
N GLY A 335 10.04 23.77 -5.41
CA GLY A 335 10.44 25.16 -5.66
C GLY A 335 10.61 25.96 -4.36
N ILE A 336 10.47 25.33 -3.20
CA ILE A 336 10.57 25.99 -1.89
C ILE A 336 12.03 26.05 -1.48
N LYS A 337 12.45 27.20 -0.96
CA LYS A 337 13.80 27.36 -0.44
C LYS A 337 13.90 26.75 0.97
N LYS A 338 14.81 25.80 1.12
CA LYS A 338 15.07 25.02 2.34
C LYS A 338 16.41 25.46 2.92
N ILE A 339 16.44 25.71 4.23
CA ILE A 339 17.61 26.20 4.95
C ILE A 339 17.92 25.23 6.10
N ILE A 340 19.09 24.60 6.03
CA ILE A 340 19.55 23.61 7.02
C ILE A 340 20.72 24.19 7.80
N LYS A 341 20.65 24.16 9.13
CA LYS A 341 21.77 24.51 10.02
C LYS A 341 22.35 23.26 10.65
N LEU A 342 23.66 23.13 10.63
CA LEU A 342 24.38 21.98 11.17
C LEU A 342 25.13 22.35 12.44
N LYS A 343 25.24 21.40 13.38
CA LYS A 343 26.11 21.44 14.55
C LYS A 343 26.71 20.04 14.76
N GLU A 344 28.04 19.91 14.85
CA GLU A 344 28.72 18.61 15.06
C GLU A 344 28.34 17.53 14.02
N ASN A 345 28.22 17.91 12.74
CA ASN A 345 27.74 17.05 11.64
C ASN A 345 26.32 16.50 11.80
N LYS A 346 25.53 17.06 12.72
CA LYS A 346 24.10 16.78 12.89
C LYS A 346 23.29 17.99 12.45
N ILE A 347 22.10 17.75 11.93
CA ILE A 347 21.18 18.84 11.61
C ILE A 347 20.61 19.38 12.93
N ASN A 348 20.90 20.65 13.19
CA ASN A 348 20.50 21.39 14.39
C ASN A 348 19.17 22.13 14.17
N ASP A 349 18.98 22.69 12.98
CA ASP A 349 17.73 23.35 12.60
C ASP A 349 17.41 23.15 11.13
N TYR A 350 16.12 23.21 10.81
CA TYR A 350 15.62 23.17 9.45
C TYR A 350 14.46 24.15 9.27
N TYR A 351 14.57 25.03 8.28
CA TYR A 351 13.58 26.05 7.94
C TYR A 351 13.20 25.97 6.47
N ILE A 352 11.99 26.38 6.15
CA ILE A 352 11.58 26.65 4.77
C ILE A 352 11.19 28.12 4.63
N GLU A 353 11.39 28.68 3.45
CA GLU A 353 10.95 30.02 3.09
C GLU A 353 9.77 29.91 2.13
N TYR A 354 8.58 30.29 2.61
CA TYR A 354 7.33 30.24 1.85
C TYR A 354 6.66 31.62 1.93
N ASN A 355 6.33 32.20 0.77
CA ASN A 355 5.81 33.57 0.67
C ASN A 355 6.66 34.60 1.46
N ASP A 356 7.98 34.54 1.28
CA ASP A 356 8.97 35.39 1.95
C ASP A 356 8.98 35.32 3.49
N GLN A 357 8.31 34.33 4.08
CA GLN A 357 8.27 34.10 5.52
C GLN A 357 9.02 32.81 5.89
N PRO A 358 9.88 32.83 6.92
CA PRO A 358 10.52 31.63 7.43
C PRO A 358 9.52 30.82 8.27
N TYR A 359 9.37 29.54 7.94
CA TYR A 359 8.67 28.56 8.76
C TYR A 359 9.69 27.62 9.37
N SER A 360 9.63 27.43 10.68
CA SER A 360 10.33 26.30 11.29
C SER A 360 9.62 25.04 10.87
N TYR A 361 10.38 24.08 10.36
CA TYR A 361 9.76 22.78 10.16
C TYR A 361 9.57 22.13 11.53
N ILE A 362 8.40 21.58 11.80
CA ILE A 362 8.19 20.82 13.02
C ILE A 362 8.86 19.47 12.81
N VAL A 363 9.99 19.34 13.50
CA VAL A 363 11.07 18.41 13.24
C VAL A 363 10.88 17.05 13.89
N ASP A 364 9.77 16.71 14.55
CA ASP A 364 9.71 15.46 15.35
C ASP A 364 9.22 14.23 14.53
N ALA A 365 10.01 13.14 14.58
CA ALA A 365 9.85 11.92 13.77
C ALA A 365 8.59 11.13 14.10
N TYR A 366 7.99 11.44 15.23
CA TYR A 366 7.00 10.58 15.86
C TYR A 366 5.62 11.22 15.97
N ASN A 367 5.47 12.36 15.29
CA ASN A 367 4.29 13.19 15.19
C ASN A 367 4.08 13.98 16.48
N PRO A 368 4.78 15.12 16.64
CA PRO A 368 4.69 15.90 17.86
C PRO A 368 3.34 16.62 17.91
N ILE A 369 2.50 16.51 16.89
CA ILE A 369 1.21 17.17 16.82
C ILE A 369 0.18 16.28 17.51
N ASP A 370 -0.57 16.82 18.47
CA ASP A 370 -1.70 16.10 19.05
C ASP A 370 -2.82 15.94 18.00
N VAL A 371 -2.96 14.72 17.48
CA VAL A 371 -3.92 14.37 16.44
C VAL A 371 -5.22 13.77 16.97
N ASN A 372 -5.35 13.60 18.29
CA ASN A 372 -6.52 12.92 18.86
C ASN A 372 -7.81 13.66 18.54
N GLU A 373 -7.80 14.99 18.62
CA GLU A 373 -8.96 15.80 18.30
C GLU A 373 -9.31 15.76 16.80
N ILE A 374 -8.30 15.76 15.93
CA ILE A 374 -8.47 15.70 14.48
C ILE A 374 -9.09 14.37 14.09
N ASN A 375 -8.54 13.26 14.61
CA ASN A 375 -9.04 11.92 14.34
C ASN A 375 -10.49 11.80 14.80
N LYS A 376 -10.84 12.28 16.00
CA LYS A 376 -12.23 12.28 16.48
C LYS A 376 -13.17 13.10 15.59
N ARG A 377 -12.75 14.30 15.18
CA ARG A 377 -13.55 15.18 14.32
C ARG A 377 -13.73 14.57 12.93
N PHE A 378 -12.68 14.02 12.34
CA PHE A 378 -12.73 13.40 11.01
C PHE A 378 -13.54 12.11 11.03
N ASP A 379 -13.38 11.29 12.08
CA ASP A 379 -14.17 10.08 12.27
C ASP A 379 -15.67 10.37 12.34
N SER A 380 -16.04 11.42 13.06
CA SER A 380 -17.44 11.87 13.13
C SER A 380 -17.91 12.50 11.81
N PHE A 381 -17.01 13.11 11.03
CA PHE A 381 -17.34 13.76 9.76
C PHE A 381 -17.60 12.73 8.66
N ILE A 382 -16.89 11.60 8.68
CA ILE A 382 -17.08 10.50 7.72
C ILE A 382 -18.20 9.57 8.21
N GLY A 383 -19.25 9.45 7.38
CA GLY A 383 -20.36 8.53 7.62
C GLY A 383 -20.07 7.09 7.22
N GLU A 384 -20.83 6.13 7.77
CA GLU A 384 -20.72 4.70 7.41
C GLU A 384 -20.93 4.44 5.90
N ASP A 385 -21.84 5.20 5.27
CA ASP A 385 -22.14 5.05 3.84
C ASP A 385 -20.96 5.46 2.95
N PHE A 386 -20.10 6.39 3.40
CA PHE A 386 -18.92 6.79 2.63
C PHE A 386 -18.05 5.57 2.31
N PHE A 387 -17.87 4.68 3.28
CA PHE A 387 -17.05 3.49 3.11
C PHE A 387 -17.69 2.49 2.15
N ILE A 388 -19.03 2.38 2.12
CA ILE A 388 -19.72 1.48 1.19
C ILE A 388 -19.38 1.84 -0.25
N TRP A 389 -19.33 3.14 -0.56
CA TRP A 389 -19.20 3.66 -1.92
C TRP A 389 -17.77 4.00 -2.35
N ASN A 390 -16.79 3.99 -1.44
CA ASN A 390 -15.44 4.46 -1.72
C ASN A 390 -14.37 3.53 -1.14
N ASP A 391 -13.54 3.01 -2.03
CA ASP A 391 -12.37 2.19 -1.71
C ASP A 391 -11.20 3.12 -1.32
N VAL A 392 -10.91 3.24 -0.02
CA VAL A 392 -9.85 4.11 0.50
C VAL A 392 -8.87 3.31 1.36
N TYR A 393 -7.69 3.02 0.81
CA TYR A 393 -6.69 2.16 1.47
C TYR A 393 -5.32 2.84 1.67
N SER A 394 -5.04 3.91 0.93
CA SER A 394 -3.80 4.68 1.05
C SER A 394 -4.00 5.95 1.86
N PRO A 395 -2.99 6.41 2.62
CA PRO A 395 -3.05 7.69 3.31
C PRO A 395 -3.02 8.85 2.30
N LEU A 396 -3.84 9.85 2.55
CA LEU A 396 -3.78 11.13 1.86
C LEU A 396 -2.98 12.11 2.71
N LEU A 397 -1.92 12.67 2.16
CA LEU A 397 -0.91 13.45 2.87
C LEU A 397 -1.19 14.93 2.67
N VAL A 398 -1.25 15.67 3.77
CA VAL A 398 -1.57 17.10 3.74
C VAL A 398 -0.50 17.86 4.49
N ARG A 399 0.15 18.79 3.79
CA ARG A 399 1.07 19.75 4.39
C ARG A 399 0.25 20.91 4.97
N PHE A 400 0.50 21.23 6.23
CA PHE A 400 -0.10 22.37 6.91
C PHE A 400 0.96 23.42 7.19
N TYR A 401 0.63 24.68 6.91
CA TYR A 401 1.37 25.85 7.35
C TYR A 401 0.58 26.49 8.48
N THR A 402 1.22 26.69 9.63
CA THR A 402 0.60 27.30 10.81
C THR A 402 1.32 28.56 11.24
N ASP A 403 0.59 29.46 11.88
CA ASP A 403 1.18 30.58 12.60
C ASP A 403 1.85 30.14 13.92
N ASP A 404 2.37 31.10 14.67
CA ASP A 404 3.00 30.91 15.98
C ASP A 404 2.01 30.56 17.10
N LYS A 405 0.71 30.48 16.81
CA LYS A 405 -0.38 30.05 17.71
C LYS A 405 -0.94 28.69 17.34
N GLY A 406 -0.42 28.05 16.28
CA GLY A 406 -0.88 26.77 15.75
C GLY A 406 -2.15 26.86 14.89
N MET A 407 -2.56 28.06 14.46
CA MET A 407 -3.67 28.25 13.52
C MET A 407 -3.21 27.92 12.10
N VAL A 408 -4.03 27.19 11.35
CA VAL A 408 -3.75 26.94 9.92
C VAL A 408 -3.95 28.23 9.14
N ILE A 409 -2.92 28.65 8.43
CA ILE A 409 -2.95 29.78 7.50
C ILE A 409 -2.99 29.32 6.04
N ASP A 410 -2.42 28.14 5.76
CA ASP A 410 -2.41 27.54 4.43
C ASP A 410 -2.23 26.01 4.52
N TYR A 411 -2.61 25.28 3.47
CA TYR A 411 -2.42 23.84 3.38
C TYR A 411 -2.36 23.37 1.93
N GLU A 412 -1.63 22.27 1.70
CA GLU A 412 -1.37 21.70 0.38
C GLU A 412 -1.51 20.18 0.42
N MET A 413 -2.28 19.61 -0.50
CA MET A 413 -2.34 18.16 -0.70
C MET A 413 -1.05 17.71 -1.39
N LEU A 414 -0.36 16.72 -0.81
CA LEU A 414 0.95 16.28 -1.28
C LEU A 414 0.91 15.03 -2.16
N ASN A 415 -0.24 14.35 -2.16
CA ASN A 415 -0.54 13.26 -3.05
C ASN A 415 -2.05 13.23 -3.26
N GLN A 416 -2.48 12.37 -4.17
CA GLN A 416 -3.87 12.04 -4.36
C GLN A 416 -4.06 10.54 -4.11
N VAL A 417 -5.23 10.14 -3.61
CA VAL A 417 -5.55 8.74 -3.30
C VAL A 417 -6.75 8.29 -4.10
N ASN A 418 -7.82 9.05 -4.01
CA ASN A 418 -9.06 8.81 -4.73
C ASN A 418 -9.88 10.09 -4.68
N GLU A 419 -10.39 10.55 -5.82
CA GLU A 419 -11.14 11.79 -5.93
C GLU A 419 -12.22 11.97 -4.83
N ASN A 420 -12.99 10.94 -4.50
CA ASN A 420 -14.03 11.05 -3.47
C ASN A 420 -13.46 11.18 -2.06
N PHE A 421 -12.38 10.46 -1.74
CA PHE A 421 -11.71 10.60 -0.45
C PHE A 421 -11.00 11.94 -0.33
N ASP A 422 -10.33 12.35 -1.39
CA ASP A 422 -9.57 13.58 -1.46
C ASP A 422 -10.51 14.78 -1.25
N ASN A 423 -11.67 14.76 -1.92
CA ASN A 423 -12.73 15.74 -1.72
C ASN A 423 -13.29 15.74 -0.29
N LYS A 424 -13.41 14.57 0.36
CA LYS A 424 -13.86 14.49 1.76
C LYS A 424 -12.84 15.04 2.74
N VAL A 425 -11.55 14.74 2.54
CA VAL A 425 -10.46 15.30 3.35
C VAL A 425 -10.40 16.81 3.17
N MET A 426 -10.46 17.30 1.93
CA MET A 426 -10.49 18.74 1.63
C MET A 426 -11.68 19.44 2.30
N ALA A 427 -12.89 18.89 2.15
CA ALA A 427 -14.08 19.45 2.78
C ALA A 427 -13.95 19.46 4.32
N PHE A 428 -13.39 18.40 4.90
CA PHE A 428 -13.14 18.36 6.34
C PHE A 428 -12.16 19.44 6.79
N ILE A 429 -11.01 19.58 6.11
CA ILE A 429 -9.99 20.58 6.44
C ILE A 429 -10.60 21.97 6.38
N GLN A 430 -11.30 22.29 5.30
CA GLN A 430 -11.94 23.60 5.12
C GLN A 430 -12.96 23.91 6.22
N LEU A 431 -13.79 22.94 6.59
CA LEU A 431 -14.88 23.15 7.53
C LEU A 431 -14.45 23.10 8.99
N ASN A 432 -13.54 22.19 9.36
CA ASN A 432 -13.25 21.85 10.76
C ASN A 432 -11.86 22.26 11.23
N ILE A 433 -10.92 22.49 10.31
CA ILE A 433 -9.56 22.91 10.63
C ILE A 433 -9.40 24.40 10.28
N ALA A 434 -9.46 24.76 9.00
CA ALA A 434 -9.21 26.13 8.54
C ALA A 434 -10.26 27.14 9.06
N LYS A 435 -11.53 26.74 9.15
CA LYS A 435 -12.63 27.57 9.70
C LYS A 435 -12.96 27.26 11.17
N GLY A 436 -12.20 26.37 11.82
CA GLY A 436 -12.40 25.95 13.22
C GLY A 436 -13.64 25.08 13.53
N GLY A 437 -14.59 24.96 12.61
CA GLY A 437 -15.81 24.18 12.81
C GLY A 437 -16.85 24.89 13.68
N LYS A 438 -17.72 24.13 14.37
CA LYS A 438 -18.83 24.68 15.17
C LYS A 438 -18.40 25.35 16.48
N THR A 439 -17.20 25.06 16.96
CA THR A 439 -16.69 25.48 18.28
C THR A 439 -15.74 26.69 18.21
N GLY A 440 -15.44 27.21 17.00
CA GLY A 440 -14.41 28.23 16.76
C GLY A 440 -13.04 27.67 16.39
N ASP A 441 -12.11 28.55 16.05
CA ASP A 441 -10.70 28.34 15.62
C ASP A 441 -10.03 27.05 16.12
N PHE A 442 -9.69 26.14 15.19
CA PHE A 442 -8.93 24.92 15.49
C PHE A 442 -7.43 25.25 15.56
N LYS A 443 -6.79 24.84 16.66
CA LYS A 443 -5.36 25.09 16.92
C LYS A 443 -4.62 23.78 17.03
N PHE A 444 -3.67 23.59 16.14
CA PHE A 444 -2.68 22.54 16.29
C PHE A 444 -1.81 22.82 17.53
N LYS A 445 -1.55 21.76 18.29
CA LYS A 445 -0.70 21.78 19.46
C LYS A 445 0.35 20.70 19.32
N LEU A 446 1.49 20.93 19.96
CA LEU A 446 2.46 19.88 20.18
C LEU A 446 1.96 18.96 21.32
N GLU A 447 2.37 17.69 21.35
CA GLU A 447 2.07 16.75 22.44
C GLU A 447 2.54 17.33 23.79
N ASP A 448 3.71 17.98 23.78
CA ASP A 448 4.33 18.59 24.96
C ASP A 448 4.04 20.10 25.11
N GLY A 449 3.15 20.70 24.32
CA GLY A 449 2.76 22.09 24.52
C GLY A 449 2.26 22.86 23.30
N ALA A 450 2.35 24.19 23.34
CA ALA A 450 1.94 25.04 22.24
C ALA A 450 3.03 25.15 21.16
N ILE A 451 2.60 25.26 19.90
CA ILE A 451 3.46 25.77 18.82
C ILE A 451 3.83 27.21 19.20
N LYS A 452 5.11 27.59 19.05
CA LYS A 452 5.64 28.91 19.45
C LYS A 452 6.23 29.71 18.29
N LYS A 453 6.25 29.13 17.09
CA LYS A 453 6.82 29.71 15.86
C LYS A 453 5.96 29.29 14.68
N THR A 454 5.92 30.11 13.64
CA THR A 454 5.38 29.75 12.33
C THR A 454 5.97 28.41 11.92
N SER A 455 5.09 27.45 11.63
CA SER A 455 5.50 26.07 11.53
C SER A 455 4.90 25.38 10.32
N VAL A 456 5.60 24.36 9.83
CA VAL A 456 5.10 23.48 8.78
C VAL A 456 5.25 22.03 9.23
N PHE A 457 4.23 21.22 8.94
CA PHE A 457 4.25 19.76 9.16
C PHE A 457 3.34 19.06 8.15
N VAL A 458 3.48 17.74 8.07
CA VAL A 458 2.61 16.90 7.23
C VAL A 458 1.79 15.98 8.08
N LEU A 459 0.48 15.95 7.81
CA LEU A 459 -0.48 15.08 8.46
C LEU A 459 -1.03 14.07 7.44
N PRO A 460 -0.88 12.75 7.68
CA PRO A 460 -1.61 11.77 6.91
C PRO A 460 -3.07 11.68 7.35
N PHE A 461 -3.97 11.57 6.39
CA PHE A 461 -5.36 11.16 6.59
C PHE A 461 -5.48 9.74 6.07
N GLN A 462 -5.43 8.78 6.98
CA GLN A 462 -5.70 7.38 6.69
C GLN A 462 -6.91 6.90 7.48
N LEU A 463 -7.78 6.11 6.84
CA LEU A 463 -8.88 5.46 7.55
C LEU A 463 -8.42 4.12 8.11
N LYS A 464 -8.55 3.97 9.42
CA LYS A 464 -8.43 2.69 10.10
C LYS A 464 -9.84 2.22 10.44
N ILE A 465 -10.24 1.12 9.83
CA ILE A 465 -11.54 0.53 10.13
C ILE A 465 -11.35 -0.48 11.26
N ASN A 466 -12.01 -0.21 12.37
CA ASN A 466 -11.86 -0.98 13.59
C ASN A 466 -12.20 -2.45 13.30
N LYS A 467 -11.25 -3.30 13.66
CA LYS A 467 -11.30 -4.74 13.45
C LYS A 467 -11.18 -5.22 12.00
N GLN A 468 -10.31 -4.56 11.24
CA GLN A 468 -9.35 -5.23 10.34
C GLN A 468 -8.49 -6.30 11.09
N TYR A 469 -9.08 -7.18 11.90
CA TYR A 469 -8.37 -8.22 12.67
C TYR A 469 -7.75 -9.30 11.78
N TRP A 470 -8.21 -9.38 10.53
CA TRP A 470 -7.53 -10.10 9.46
C TRP A 470 -6.11 -9.52 9.20
N PHE A 471 -5.87 -8.22 9.46
CA PHE A 471 -4.55 -7.61 9.34
C PHE A 471 -3.68 -7.73 10.60
N ASN A 472 -4.25 -7.59 11.81
CA ASN A 472 -3.44 -7.30 13.00
C ASN A 472 -3.35 -8.41 14.06
N ARG A 473 -4.02 -9.57 13.90
CA ARG A 473 -3.93 -10.67 14.89
C ARG A 473 -3.78 -12.06 14.29
N ASN A 474 -2.81 -12.22 13.39
CA ASN A 474 -2.07 -13.47 13.26
C ASN A 474 -0.67 -13.15 12.74
N ASN A 475 0.36 -13.49 13.51
CA ASN A 475 1.77 -13.52 13.10
C ASN A 475 2.04 -14.56 11.99
N TYR A 476 1.16 -14.68 10.99
CA TYR A 476 1.30 -15.53 9.83
C TYR A 476 1.09 -14.65 8.60
N GLY A 477 2.14 -14.53 7.78
CA GLY A 477 2.22 -13.65 6.61
C GLY A 477 1.28 -13.96 5.45
N GLY A 478 -0.01 -14.28 5.69
CA GLY A 478 -0.99 -14.61 4.66
C GLY A 478 -1.89 -13.46 4.20
N MET A 479 -1.95 -12.33 4.93
CA MET A 479 -2.99 -11.30 4.68
C MET A 479 -2.46 -9.98 4.14
N MET A 480 -1.26 -9.55 4.54
CA MET A 480 -0.54 -8.53 3.74
C MET A 480 -0.19 -9.02 2.33
N TYR A 481 -0.20 -10.34 2.11
CA TYR A 481 -0.02 -10.97 0.79
C TYR A 481 -1.25 -10.78 -0.12
N HIS A 482 -2.39 -10.44 0.46
CA HIS A 482 -3.68 -10.30 -0.21
C HIS A 482 -3.84 -8.87 -0.76
N ASP A 483 -3.37 -7.86 -0.02
CA ASP A 483 -3.34 -6.44 -0.43
C ASP A 483 -2.67 -6.18 -1.78
N ILE A 484 -1.53 -6.84 -2.02
CA ILE A 484 -0.71 -6.56 -3.21
C ILE A 484 -1.07 -7.53 -4.35
N TRP A 485 -1.88 -8.55 -4.08
CA TRP A 485 -2.38 -9.47 -5.10
C TRP A 485 -3.73 -9.07 -5.69
N PHE A 486 -4.52 -8.30 -4.96
CA PHE A 486 -5.84 -7.89 -5.41
C PHE A 486 -5.92 -6.61 -6.22
N GLN A 487 -4.92 -5.75 -6.15
CA GLN A 487 -4.74 -4.71 -7.16
C GLN A 487 -4.65 -5.35 -8.57
N GLN A 488 -4.05 -6.55 -8.67
CA GLN A 488 -3.96 -7.33 -9.92
C GLN A 488 -5.24 -8.07 -10.36
N HIS A 489 -6.25 -8.20 -9.51
CA HIS A 489 -7.47 -8.97 -9.81
C HIS A 489 -8.69 -8.13 -10.18
N GLN A 490 -8.57 -6.80 -10.14
CA GLN A 490 -9.55 -5.88 -10.74
C GLN A 490 -9.67 -6.07 -12.25
N GLU A 491 -8.71 -6.73 -12.86
CA GLU A 491 -8.60 -6.90 -14.28
C GLU A 491 -9.30 -8.16 -14.84
N THR A 492 -9.59 -9.19 -14.05
CA THR A 492 -10.15 -10.46 -14.56
C THR A 492 -11.67 -10.42 -14.73
N ILE A 493 -12.36 -9.52 -14.03
CA ILE A 493 -13.83 -9.42 -14.08
C ILE A 493 -14.33 -8.65 -15.32
N ASN A 494 -13.51 -7.80 -15.94
CA ASN A 494 -13.86 -7.17 -17.22
C ASN A 494 -13.78 -8.12 -18.43
N ASN A 495 -13.16 -9.31 -18.29
CA ASN A 495 -13.07 -10.32 -19.35
C ASN A 495 -14.18 -11.40 -19.30
N VAL A 496 -15.12 -11.34 -18.36
CA VAL A 496 -16.26 -12.28 -18.32
C VAL A 496 -17.41 -11.84 -19.26
N ARG A 497 -17.23 -10.76 -20.04
CA ARG A 497 -18.20 -10.32 -21.07
C ARG A 497 -17.86 -10.71 -22.51
N SER A 498 -16.81 -11.48 -22.78
CA SER A 498 -16.49 -11.95 -24.15
C SER A 498 -16.69 -13.46 -24.40
N MET A 499 -17.14 -14.24 -23.42
CA MET A 499 -17.53 -15.64 -23.65
C MET A 499 -19.05 -15.75 -23.81
N ASN A 500 -19.56 -15.24 -24.92
CA ASN A 500 -20.85 -15.67 -25.44
C ASN A 500 -20.54 -16.84 -26.40
N PRO A 501 -21.04 -18.06 -26.16
CA PRO A 501 -20.97 -19.10 -27.19
C PRO A 501 -21.88 -18.65 -28.34
N TYR A 502 -21.30 -18.41 -29.51
CA TYR A 502 -22.07 -18.50 -30.74
C TYR A 502 -22.41 -19.98 -30.92
N PHE A 503 -23.72 -20.26 -31.06
CA PHE A 503 -24.28 -21.58 -31.32
C PHE A 503 -23.64 -22.29 -32.51
#